data_AF-A0A1W9LRI5-F1
#
_entry.id   AF-A0A1W9LRI5-F1
#
_cell.length_a   1.000
_cell.length_b   1.000
_cell.length_c   1.000
_cell.angle_alpha   90.00
_cell.angle_beta   90.00
_cell.angle_gamma   90.00
#
_symmetry.space_group_name_H-M   'P 1'
#
loop_
_entity.id
_entity.type
_entity.pdbx_description
1 polymer ?
#
loop_
_entity_poly.entity_id
_entity_poly.type
_entity_poly.pdbx_seq_one_letter_code
_entity_poly.pdbx_strand_id
1 'polypeptide(L)'
;MKDYDKTQMIGYYAAGILFFLAWGSNAGAGENAGDWRETYDLVMIGINLGILAIILIRFGRKAIMNFLRKKEPSDEIEEIANQKEKVLTGIQETFESLNESETRFVQLKQNITDEGEKRKQEIISDAHEQSRIMLDAARQRVENQICRAKENFKAELTDAVVRQAKERLPKI
;
A
#
# COMPACT_ATOMS: atom_id res chain seq x y z
N MET A 1 -32.41 2.84 31.03
CA MET A 1 -32.61 1.39 31.27
C MET A 1 -33.93 1.04 31.98
N LYS A 2 -34.79 2.01 32.33
CA LYS A 2 -36.04 1.79 33.09
C LYS A 2 -37.31 1.68 32.21
N ASP A 3 -37.24 2.14 30.95
CA ASP A 3 -38.38 2.07 30.02
C ASP A 3 -38.46 0.76 29.23
N TYR A 4 -37.33 0.09 29.00
CA TYR A 4 -37.27 -1.18 28.26
C TYR A 4 -38.04 -2.29 29.01
N ASP A 5 -37.94 -2.28 30.34
CA ASP A 5 -38.58 -3.22 31.26
C ASP A 5 -40.12 -3.05 31.30
N LYS A 6 -40.63 -1.81 31.25
CA LYS A 6 -42.07 -1.54 31.19
C LYS A 6 -42.69 -1.99 29.86
N THR A 7 -42.01 -1.81 28.73
CA THR A 7 -42.51 -2.29 27.42
C THR A 7 -42.51 -3.81 27.30
N GLN A 8 -41.52 -4.50 27.89
CA GLN A 8 -41.48 -5.96 27.96
C GLN A 8 -42.62 -6.49 28.85
N MET A 9 -42.80 -5.90 30.04
CA MET A 9 -43.91 -6.22 30.95
C MET A 9 -45.28 -6.06 30.29
N ILE A 10 -45.53 -4.94 29.60
CA ILE A 10 -46.79 -4.72 28.86
C ILE A 10 -46.96 -5.75 27.72
N GLY A 11 -45.86 -6.14 27.06
CA GLY A 11 -45.86 -7.20 26.04
C GLY A 11 -46.26 -8.57 26.61
N TYR A 12 -45.76 -8.92 27.80
CA TYR A 12 -46.15 -10.15 28.50
C TYR A 12 -47.63 -10.12 28.95
N TYR A 13 -48.13 -8.98 29.42
CA TYR A 13 -49.56 -8.83 29.75
C TYR A 13 -50.44 -8.93 28.49
N ALA A 14 -50.02 -8.34 27.37
CA ALA A 14 -50.75 -8.45 26.10
C ALA A 14 -50.74 -9.90 25.56
N ALA A 15 -49.62 -10.60 25.66
CA ALA A 15 -49.51 -12.02 25.28
C ALA A 15 -50.36 -12.91 26.20
N GLY A 16 -50.38 -12.64 27.51
CA GLY A 16 -51.21 -13.34 28.48
C GLY A 16 -52.70 -13.15 28.23
N ILE A 17 -53.14 -11.93 27.85
CA ILE A 17 -54.52 -11.65 27.47
C ILE A 17 -54.88 -12.36 26.15
N LEU A 18 -54.01 -12.31 25.13
CA LEU A 18 -54.21 -13.04 23.88
C LEU A 18 -54.32 -14.56 24.09
N PHE A 19 -53.52 -15.11 24.99
CA PHE A 19 -53.53 -16.52 25.35
C PHE A 19 -54.79 -16.91 26.13
N PHE A 20 -55.23 -16.05 27.05
CA PHE A 20 -56.50 -16.23 27.77
C PHE A 20 -57.71 -16.15 26.83
N LEU A 21 -57.68 -15.24 25.86
CA LEU A 21 -58.70 -15.14 24.81
C LEU A 21 -58.68 -16.34 23.84
N ALA A 22 -57.51 -16.90 23.54
CA ALA A 22 -57.36 -18.07 22.67
C ALA A 22 -57.73 -19.42 23.34
N TRP A 23 -57.59 -19.53 24.68
CA TRP A 23 -58.00 -20.73 25.42
C TRP A 23 -59.39 -20.66 26.06
N GLY A 24 -60.02 -19.48 26.15
CA GLY A 24 -61.40 -19.34 26.62
C GLY A 24 -62.47 -19.81 25.64
N SER A 25 -62.11 -20.14 24.39
CA SER A 25 -63.04 -20.46 23.29
C SER A 25 -63.40 -21.95 23.19
N ASN A 26 -63.65 -22.62 24.31
CA ASN A 26 -64.23 -23.97 24.29
C ASN A 26 -65.59 -23.99 25.01
N ALA A 27 -66.50 -23.13 24.55
CA ALA A 27 -67.92 -23.25 24.86
C ALA A 27 -68.50 -24.35 23.94
N GLY A 28 -68.47 -25.59 24.44
CA GLY A 28 -69.02 -26.75 23.75
C GLY A 28 -70.47 -26.52 23.31
N ALA A 29 -70.71 -26.80 22.03
CA ALA A 29 -72.01 -26.79 21.40
C ALA A 29 -72.97 -27.75 22.12
N GLY A 30 -74.00 -27.20 22.75
CA GLY A 30 -75.14 -27.92 23.30
C GLY A 30 -76.40 -27.35 22.66
N GLU A 31 -77.08 -28.19 21.90
CA GLU A 31 -78.29 -27.87 21.14
C GLU A 31 -79.40 -27.32 22.07
N ASN A 32 -80.07 -26.26 21.60
CA ASN A 32 -81.33 -25.68 22.12
C ASN A 32 -81.28 -24.79 23.38
N ALA A 33 -81.04 -23.48 23.22
CA ALA A 33 -81.68 -22.42 24.01
C ALA A 33 -81.31 -20.98 23.53
N GLY A 34 -82.25 -20.31 22.84
CA GLY A 34 -82.44 -18.85 22.87
C GLY A 34 -81.55 -17.96 21.99
N ASP A 35 -82.21 -17.18 21.13
CA ASP A 35 -81.74 -16.11 20.21
C ASP A 35 -80.71 -15.10 20.80
N TRP A 36 -80.61 -15.02 22.12
CA TRP A 36 -79.68 -14.12 22.81
C TRP A 36 -78.21 -14.56 22.73
N ARG A 37 -77.94 -15.85 22.48
CA ARG A 37 -76.57 -16.38 22.41
C ARG A 37 -75.85 -16.00 21.13
N GLU A 38 -76.52 -15.94 19.97
CA GLU A 38 -75.89 -15.50 18.72
C GLU A 38 -75.43 -14.04 18.81
N THR A 39 -76.25 -13.17 19.41
CA THR A 39 -75.89 -11.78 19.65
C THR A 39 -74.70 -11.66 20.61
N TYR A 40 -74.66 -12.51 21.66
CA TYR A 40 -73.56 -12.54 22.61
C TYR A 40 -72.24 -13.00 21.98
N ASP A 41 -72.28 -14.00 21.12
CA ASP A 41 -71.08 -14.54 20.46
C ASP A 41 -70.48 -13.54 19.45
N LEU A 42 -71.34 -12.84 18.69
CA LEU A 42 -70.95 -11.73 17.82
C LEU A 42 -70.29 -10.57 18.59
N VAL A 43 -70.84 -10.22 19.76
CA VAL A 43 -70.26 -9.18 20.63
C VAL A 43 -68.91 -9.63 21.20
N MET A 44 -68.77 -10.89 21.60
CA MET A 44 -67.53 -11.43 22.13
C MET A 44 -66.41 -11.44 21.08
N ILE A 45 -66.71 -11.85 19.84
CA ILE A 45 -65.76 -11.77 18.71
C ILE A 45 -65.39 -10.31 18.41
N GLY A 46 -66.37 -9.39 18.46
CA GLY A 46 -66.13 -7.96 18.27
C GLY A 46 -65.20 -7.36 19.32
N ILE A 47 -65.33 -7.76 20.59
CA ILE A 47 -64.44 -7.33 21.68
C ILE A 47 -63.03 -7.90 21.47
N ASN A 48 -62.90 -9.17 21.12
CA ASN A 48 -61.60 -9.80 20.85
C ASN A 48 -60.88 -9.13 19.67
N LEU A 49 -61.62 -8.82 18.60
CA LEU A 49 -61.11 -8.09 17.45
C LEU A 49 -60.74 -6.64 17.80
N GLY A 50 -61.53 -5.98 18.63
CA GLY A 50 -61.26 -4.62 19.11
C GLY A 50 -59.97 -4.53 19.94
N ILE A 51 -59.77 -5.48 20.86
CA ILE A 51 -58.54 -5.57 21.65
C ILE A 51 -57.33 -5.81 20.73
N LEU A 52 -57.46 -6.73 19.78
CA LEU A 52 -56.41 -7.04 18.82
C LEU A 52 -56.07 -5.83 17.93
N ALA A 53 -57.08 -5.09 17.45
CA ALA A 53 -56.92 -3.87 16.68
C ALA A 53 -56.20 -2.77 17.49
N ILE A 54 -56.55 -2.58 18.76
CA ILE A 54 -55.90 -1.60 19.64
C ILE A 54 -54.42 -1.93 19.83
N ILE A 55 -54.10 -3.20 20.09
CA ILE A 55 -52.70 -3.65 20.25
C ILE A 55 -51.93 -3.43 18.94
N LEU A 56 -52.51 -3.81 17.81
CA LEU A 56 -51.88 -3.68 16.50
C LEU A 56 -51.63 -2.21 16.12
N ILE A 57 -52.57 -1.31 16.40
CA ILE A 57 -52.39 0.13 16.16
C ILE A 57 -51.35 0.73 17.12
N ARG A 58 -51.38 0.35 18.41
CA ARG A 58 -50.51 0.90 19.45
C ARG A 58 -49.05 0.49 19.27
N PHE A 59 -48.80 -0.77 18.90
CA PHE A 59 -47.46 -1.34 18.73
C PHE A 59 -46.97 -1.27 17.28
N GLY A 60 -47.85 -1.52 16.30
CA GLY A 60 -47.50 -1.56 14.88
C GLY A 60 -47.03 -0.21 14.33
N ARG A 61 -47.63 0.91 14.78
CA ARG A 61 -47.21 2.25 14.33
C ARG A 61 -45.73 2.52 14.56
N LYS A 62 -45.18 2.14 15.72
CA LYS A 62 -43.75 2.35 16.03
C LYS A 62 -42.85 1.39 15.26
N ALA A 63 -43.22 0.12 15.16
CA ALA A 63 -42.43 -0.89 14.46
C ALA A 63 -42.32 -0.57 12.96
N ILE A 64 -43.44 -0.22 12.32
CA ILE A 64 -43.51 0.09 10.89
C ILE A 64 -42.75 1.40 10.58
N MET A 65 -42.94 2.45 11.39
CA MET A 65 -42.25 3.73 11.20
C MET A 65 -40.73 3.60 11.35
N ASN A 66 -40.26 2.80 12.31
CA ASN A 66 -38.84 2.54 12.51
C ASN A 66 -38.23 1.69 11.39
N PHE A 67 -39.00 0.78 10.78
CA PHE A 67 -38.55 -0.06 9.67
C PHE A 67 -38.45 0.74 8.36
N LEU A 68 -39.36 1.68 8.10
CA LEU A 68 -39.27 2.58 6.94
C LEU A 68 -38.14 3.60 7.08
N ARG A 69 -37.94 4.19 8.27
CA ARG A 69 -36.84 5.15 8.52
C ARG A 69 -35.45 4.55 8.40
N LYS A 70 -35.30 3.24 8.57
CA LYS A 70 -33.99 2.55 8.46
C LYS A 70 -33.53 2.31 7.02
N LYS A 71 -34.35 2.65 6.02
CA LYS A 71 -34.06 2.51 4.58
C LYS A 71 -34.11 3.85 3.87
N GLU A 72 -33.48 4.89 4.43
CA GLU A 72 -33.24 6.10 3.62
C GLU A 72 -32.05 5.83 2.68
N PRO A 73 -32.23 5.95 1.35
CA PRO A 73 -31.15 5.78 0.36
C PRO A 73 -30.08 6.89 0.42
N SER A 74 -30.27 7.90 1.27
CA SER A 74 -29.35 9.03 1.43
C SER A 74 -27.99 8.60 1.94
N ASP A 75 -27.97 7.69 2.91
CA ASP A 75 -26.73 7.29 3.59
C ASP A 75 -25.82 6.49 2.65
N GLU A 76 -26.41 5.64 1.80
CA GLU A 76 -25.69 4.87 0.79
C GLU A 76 -25.17 5.77 -0.35
N ILE A 77 -25.94 6.78 -0.76
CA ILE A 77 -25.50 7.77 -1.76
C ILE A 77 -24.36 8.65 -1.20
N GLU A 78 -24.46 9.07 0.06
CA GLU A 78 -23.41 9.84 0.73
C GLU A 78 -22.14 9.00 0.91
N GLU A 79 -22.26 7.73 1.26
CA GLU A 79 -21.12 6.82 1.35
C GLU A 79 -20.43 6.64 -0.01
N ILE A 80 -21.19 6.39 -1.08
CA ILE A 80 -20.65 6.25 -2.44
C ILE A 80 -20.00 7.56 -2.92
N ALA A 81 -20.60 8.71 -2.63
CA ALA A 81 -20.02 10.01 -2.97
C ALA A 81 -18.69 10.25 -2.26
N ASN A 82 -18.63 9.96 -0.96
CA ASN A 82 -17.41 10.06 -0.15
C ASN A 82 -16.32 9.08 -0.61
N GLN A 83 -16.70 7.85 -0.99
CA GLN A 83 -15.76 6.87 -1.55
C GLN A 83 -15.20 7.35 -2.90
N LYS A 84 -16.05 7.89 -3.78
CA LYS A 84 -15.62 8.45 -5.06
C LYS A 84 -14.64 9.61 -4.87
N GLU A 85 -14.93 10.52 -3.95
CA GLU A 85 -14.03 11.65 -3.65
C GLU A 85 -12.67 11.16 -3.15
N LYS A 86 -12.64 10.21 -2.21
CA LYS A 86 -11.38 9.62 -1.72
C LYS A 86 -10.56 8.98 -2.83
N VAL A 87 -11.20 8.28 -3.77
CA VAL A 87 -10.51 7.67 -4.91
C VAL A 87 -9.93 8.74 -5.84
N LEU A 88 -10.70 9.81 -6.13
CA LEU A 88 -10.21 10.91 -6.96
C LEU A 88 -9.03 11.64 -6.33
N THR A 89 -9.11 11.93 -5.02
CA THR A 89 -8.01 12.54 -4.28
C THR A 89 -6.77 11.63 -4.26
N GLY A 90 -6.95 10.32 -4.02
CA GLY A 90 -5.85 9.36 -4.06
C GLY A 90 -5.20 9.24 -5.44
N ILE A 91 -5.98 9.35 -6.53
CA ILE A 91 -5.46 9.40 -7.90
C ILE A 91 -4.62 10.67 -8.11
N GLN A 92 -5.13 11.83 -7.67
CA GLN A 92 -4.43 13.11 -7.78
C GLN A 92 -3.09 13.08 -7.03
N GLU A 93 -3.07 12.63 -5.77
CA GLU A 93 -1.85 12.48 -4.96
C GLU A 93 -0.85 11.51 -5.61
N THR A 94 -1.35 10.43 -6.23
CA THR A 94 -0.52 9.47 -6.98
C THR A 94 0.10 10.14 -8.21
N PHE A 95 -0.64 10.95 -8.95
CA PHE A 95 -0.09 11.68 -10.10
C PHE A 95 0.92 12.74 -9.68
N GLU A 96 0.67 13.47 -8.60
CA GLU A 96 1.60 14.48 -8.07
C GLU A 96 2.92 13.83 -7.62
N SER A 97 2.84 12.73 -6.85
CA SER A 97 4.02 11.98 -6.43
C SER A 97 4.78 11.32 -7.59
N LEU A 98 4.07 10.91 -8.66
CA LEU A 98 4.68 10.39 -9.87
C LEU A 98 5.44 11.48 -10.64
N ASN A 99 4.84 12.66 -10.82
CA ASN A 99 5.47 13.79 -11.50
C ASN A 99 6.70 14.31 -10.73
N GLU A 100 6.62 14.35 -9.40
CA GLU A 100 7.76 14.67 -8.54
C GLU A 100 8.87 13.60 -8.69
N SER A 101 8.49 12.33 -8.75
CA SER A 101 9.43 11.21 -8.95
C SER A 101 10.10 11.25 -10.32
N GLU A 102 9.37 11.61 -11.38
CA GLU A 102 9.92 11.77 -12.73
C GLU A 102 10.96 12.90 -12.75
N THR A 103 10.65 14.04 -12.12
CA THR A 103 11.59 15.16 -11.99
C THR A 103 12.86 14.75 -11.26
N ARG A 104 12.73 14.04 -10.12
CA ARG A 104 13.88 13.50 -9.38
C ARG A 104 14.69 12.50 -10.21
N PHE A 105 14.02 11.65 -11.00
CA PHE A 105 14.69 10.67 -11.84
C PHE A 105 15.50 11.32 -12.96
N VAL A 106 14.95 12.35 -13.59
CA VAL A 106 15.67 13.15 -14.60
C VAL A 106 16.90 13.82 -13.99
N GLN A 107 16.76 14.44 -12.81
CA GLN A 107 17.88 15.05 -12.10
C GLN A 107 18.94 14.03 -11.71
N LEU A 108 18.54 12.87 -11.19
CA LEU A 108 19.46 11.80 -10.83
C LEU A 108 20.21 11.28 -12.05
N LYS A 109 19.51 11.06 -13.17
CA LYS A 109 20.14 10.64 -14.43
C LYS A 109 21.15 11.67 -14.91
N GLN A 110 20.82 12.96 -14.83
CA GLN A 110 21.74 14.03 -15.23
C GLN A 110 22.99 14.02 -14.35
N ASN A 111 22.83 13.98 -13.02
CA ASN A 111 23.96 13.95 -12.09
C ASN A 111 24.87 12.75 -12.31
N ILE A 112 24.32 11.55 -12.50
CA ILE A 112 25.11 10.34 -12.78
C ILE A 112 25.86 10.49 -14.11
N THR A 113 25.25 11.12 -15.12
CA THR A 113 25.88 11.35 -16.42
C THR A 113 27.06 12.32 -16.26
N ASP A 114 26.84 13.44 -15.60
CA ASP A 114 27.86 14.48 -15.38
C ASP A 114 29.03 13.96 -14.52
N GLU A 115 28.74 13.22 -13.46
CA GLU A 115 29.76 12.56 -12.65
C GLU A 115 30.53 11.52 -13.45
N GLY A 116 29.85 10.74 -14.29
CA GLY A 116 30.46 9.76 -15.18
C GLY A 116 31.41 10.40 -16.20
N GLU A 117 31.00 11.52 -16.82
CA GLU A 117 31.84 12.27 -17.76
C GLU A 117 33.06 12.86 -17.07
N LYS A 118 32.89 13.47 -15.89
CA LYS A 118 34.00 14.00 -15.10
C LYS A 118 34.97 12.90 -14.71
N ARG A 119 34.48 11.77 -14.20
CA ARG A 119 35.32 10.63 -13.81
C ARG A 119 36.09 10.06 -14.99
N LYS A 120 35.43 9.97 -16.17
CA LYS A 120 36.09 9.55 -17.41
C LYS A 120 37.23 10.50 -17.78
N GLN A 121 37.01 11.81 -17.71
CA GLN A 121 38.05 12.80 -17.99
C GLN A 121 39.22 12.71 -17.00
N GLU A 122 38.94 12.53 -15.71
CA GLU A 122 39.96 12.30 -14.68
C GLU A 122 40.81 11.07 -15.01
N ILE A 123 40.19 9.93 -15.32
CA ILE A 123 40.90 8.68 -15.67
C ILE A 123 41.79 8.89 -16.89
N ILE A 124 41.28 9.56 -17.93
CA ILE A 124 42.05 9.84 -19.15
C ILE A 124 43.25 10.75 -18.84
N SER A 125 43.04 11.81 -18.05
CA SER A 125 44.10 12.72 -17.63
C SER A 125 45.18 12.00 -16.82
N ASP A 126 44.77 11.19 -15.86
CA ASP A 126 45.67 10.39 -15.02
C ASP A 126 46.46 9.39 -15.86
N ALA A 127 45.81 8.74 -16.82
CA ALA A 127 46.48 7.80 -17.74
C ALA A 127 47.52 8.50 -18.62
N HIS A 128 47.23 9.72 -19.10
CA HIS A 128 48.20 10.52 -19.86
C HIS A 128 49.38 10.95 -19.00
N GLU A 129 49.13 11.39 -17.77
CA GLU A 129 50.17 11.77 -16.81
C GLU A 129 51.09 10.59 -16.50
N GLN A 130 50.51 9.43 -16.16
CA GLN A 130 51.26 8.20 -15.90
C GLN A 130 52.06 7.76 -17.13
N SER A 131 51.46 7.84 -18.32
CA SER A 131 52.15 7.52 -19.57
C SER A 131 53.36 8.42 -19.80
N ARG A 132 53.23 9.72 -19.54
CA ARG A 132 54.35 10.67 -19.64
C ARG A 132 55.48 10.31 -18.68
N ILE A 133 55.16 10.06 -17.42
CA ILE A 133 56.13 9.65 -16.39
C ILE A 133 56.84 8.34 -16.81
N MET A 134 56.10 7.36 -17.31
CA MET A 134 56.67 6.10 -17.78
C MET A 134 57.61 6.28 -18.97
N LEU A 135 57.24 7.12 -19.94
CA LEU A 135 58.08 7.43 -21.09
C LEU A 135 59.36 8.16 -20.69
N ASP A 136 59.27 9.14 -19.79
CA ASP A 136 60.45 9.86 -19.28
C ASP A 136 61.39 8.92 -18.52
N ALA A 137 60.84 8.06 -17.66
CA ALA A 137 61.61 7.05 -16.95
C ALA A 137 62.25 6.02 -17.91
N ALA A 138 61.54 5.61 -18.96
CA ALA A 138 62.08 4.72 -19.98
C ALA A 138 63.22 5.38 -20.76
N ARG A 139 63.06 6.65 -21.14
CA ARG A 139 64.09 7.44 -21.83
C ARG A 139 65.36 7.56 -20.99
N GLN A 140 65.23 7.92 -19.72
CA GLN A 140 66.36 7.98 -18.79
C GLN A 140 67.06 6.61 -18.62
N ARG A 141 66.29 5.51 -18.59
CA ARG A 141 66.89 4.16 -18.54
C ARG A 141 67.68 3.84 -19.80
N VAL A 142 67.13 4.14 -20.97
CA VAL A 142 67.80 3.92 -22.26
C VAL A 142 69.08 4.74 -22.35
N GLU A 143 69.04 6.03 -21.99
CA GLU A 143 70.22 6.90 -21.98
C GLU A 143 71.31 6.37 -21.04
N ASN A 144 70.94 5.94 -19.84
CA ASN A 144 71.88 5.31 -18.90
C ASN A 144 72.47 4.00 -19.45
N GLN A 145 71.67 3.16 -20.11
CA GLN A 145 72.16 1.92 -20.72
C GLN A 145 73.13 2.20 -21.87
N ILE A 146 72.83 3.19 -22.72
CA ILE A 146 73.73 3.60 -23.81
C ILE A 146 75.06 4.12 -23.24
N CYS A 147 75.00 4.93 -22.18
CA CYS A 147 76.20 5.44 -21.53
C CYS A 147 77.08 4.31 -20.99
N ARG A 148 76.47 3.38 -20.22
CA ARG A 148 77.17 2.20 -19.68
C ARG A 148 77.73 1.29 -20.77
N ALA A 149 76.97 1.05 -21.85
CA ALA A 149 77.43 0.26 -22.99
C ALA A 149 78.65 0.91 -23.66
N LYS A 150 78.66 2.24 -23.79
CA LYS A 150 79.79 2.99 -24.34
C LYS A 150 81.03 2.93 -23.44
N GLU A 151 80.85 3.01 -22.13
CA GLU A 151 81.94 2.87 -21.15
C GLU A 151 82.55 1.46 -21.19
N ASN A 152 81.70 0.43 -21.15
CA ASN A 152 82.13 -0.96 -21.25
C ASN A 152 82.87 -1.24 -22.56
N PHE A 153 82.32 -0.77 -23.69
CA PHE A 153 82.95 -0.93 -25.00
C PHE A 153 84.34 -0.29 -25.06
N LYS A 154 84.52 0.91 -24.48
CA LYS A 154 85.85 1.55 -24.40
C LYS A 154 86.84 0.76 -23.54
N ALA A 155 86.38 0.20 -22.42
CA ALA A 155 87.21 -0.63 -21.56
C ALA A 155 87.66 -1.91 -22.30
N GLU A 156 86.73 -2.61 -22.94
CA GLU A 156 87.04 -3.81 -23.75
C GLU A 156 88.00 -3.50 -24.90
N LEU A 157 87.82 -2.38 -25.58
CA LEU A 157 88.69 -1.97 -26.68
C LEU A 157 90.10 -1.63 -26.20
N THR A 158 90.23 -0.98 -25.04
CA THR A 158 91.52 -0.71 -24.40
C THR A 158 92.23 -2.01 -24.04
N ASP A 159 91.53 -2.96 -23.42
CA ASP A 159 92.06 -4.29 -23.08
C ASP A 159 92.47 -5.08 -24.33
N ALA A 160 91.69 -5.01 -25.40
CA ALA A 160 92.02 -5.65 -26.68
C ALA A 160 93.31 -5.08 -27.29
N VAL A 161 93.45 -3.74 -27.29
CA VAL A 161 94.65 -3.06 -27.80
C VAL A 161 95.88 -3.42 -26.95
N VAL A 162 95.77 -3.41 -25.62
CA VAL A 162 96.88 -3.81 -24.72
C VAL A 162 97.30 -5.25 -24.96
N ARG A 163 96.35 -6.17 -25.12
CA ARG A 163 96.61 -7.59 -25.42
C ARG A 163 97.33 -7.75 -26.76
N GLN A 164 96.86 -7.07 -27.80
CA GLN A 164 97.49 -7.11 -29.12
C GLN A 164 98.90 -6.50 -29.11
N ALA A 165 99.11 -5.41 -28.37
CA ALA A 165 100.44 -4.83 -28.18
C ALA A 165 101.39 -5.80 -27.48
N LYS A 166 100.91 -6.52 -26.45
CA LYS A 166 101.68 -7.54 -25.72
C LYS A 166 102.12 -8.70 -26.61
N GLU A 167 101.28 -9.13 -27.56
CA GLU A 167 101.63 -10.19 -28.52
C GLU A 167 102.68 -9.76 -29.56
N ARG A 168 102.76 -8.46 -29.86
CA ARG A 168 103.70 -7.88 -30.84
C ARG A 168 105.07 -7.51 -30.27
N LEU A 169 105.22 -7.50 -28.94
CA LEU A 169 106.49 -7.23 -28.29
C LEU A 169 107.44 -8.44 -28.45
N PRO A 170 108.72 -8.23 -28.81
CA PRO A 170 109.68 -9.31 -28.92
C PRO A 170 109.85 -9.99 -27.56
N LYS A 171 109.73 -11.32 -27.53
CA LYS A 171 110.05 -12.11 -26.34
C LYS A 171 111.56 -12.03 -26.11
N ILE A 172 111.95 -11.29 -25.07
CA ILE A 172 113.32 -11.26 -24.53
C ILE A 172 113.43 -12.38 -23.50
#